data_AF-A0A1F6CAP2-F1
#
_entry.id   AF-A0A1F6CAP2-F1
#
_cell.length_a   1.000
_cell.length_b   1.000
_cell.length_c   1.000
_cell.angle_alpha   90.00
_cell.angle_beta   90.00
_cell.angle_gamma   90.00
#
_symmetry.space_group_name_H-M   'P 1'
#
loop_
_entity.id
_entity.type
_entity.pdbx_description
1 polymer ?
#
loop_
_entity_poly.entity_id
_entity_poly.type
_entity_poly.pdbx_seq_one_letter_code
_entity_poly.pdbx_strand_id
1 'polypeptide(L)'
;MPAKAPPKKKDFNPTVLREFARVGRFRVRLLQNGRADGKPAVLDMREYLESEGFTGFTRRGIRLYTRREAAEMAETLKRVLEDGMLPEETNGNG
;
A
#
# COMPACT_ATOMS: atom_id res chain seq x y z
N MET A 1 21.75 -39.23 8.52
CA MET A 1 22.15 -37.80 8.42
C MET A 1 20.94 -36.96 8.83
N PRO A 2 21.00 -36.10 9.87
CA PRO A 2 19.86 -35.27 10.22
C PRO A 2 19.67 -34.17 9.17
N ALA A 3 18.42 -34.00 8.70
CA ALA A 3 18.04 -32.97 7.75
C ALA A 3 18.30 -31.58 8.35
N LYS A 4 19.03 -30.73 7.63
CA LYS A 4 19.20 -29.32 8.01
C LYS A 4 17.83 -28.63 7.98
N ALA A 5 17.46 -27.99 9.10
CA ALA A 5 16.26 -27.17 9.17
C ALA A 5 16.29 -26.08 8.06
N PRO A 6 15.15 -25.76 7.43
CA PRO A 6 15.10 -24.71 6.42
C PRO A 6 15.50 -23.37 7.05
N PRO A 7 16.22 -22.50 6.32
CA PRO A 7 16.64 -21.21 6.85
C PRO A 7 15.40 -20.41 7.30
N LYS A 8 15.44 -19.90 8.54
CA LYS A 8 14.42 -18.99 9.07
C LYS A 8 14.21 -17.87 8.04
N LYS A 9 13.00 -17.73 7.51
CA LYS A 9 12.64 -16.62 6.62
C LYS A 9 12.96 -15.33 7.37
N LYS A 10 14.04 -14.65 6.98
CA LYS A 10 14.47 -13.38 7.57
C LYS A 10 13.33 -12.38 7.39
N ASP A 11 12.70 -11.99 8.49
CA ASP A 11 11.51 -11.14 8.53
C ASP A 11 11.73 -9.92 7.65
N PHE A 12 10.87 -9.80 6.64
CA PHE A 12 10.82 -8.62 5.81
C PHE A 12 10.12 -7.53 6.61
N ASN A 13 10.88 -6.70 7.33
CA ASN A 13 10.34 -5.56 8.06
C ASN A 13 10.62 -4.27 7.27
N PRO A 14 9.69 -3.79 6.42
CA PRO A 14 9.87 -2.55 5.68
C PRO A 14 9.78 -1.35 6.63
N THR A 15 10.72 -0.41 6.54
CA THR A 15 10.68 0.84 7.31
C THR A 15 9.72 1.82 6.64
N VAL A 16 8.79 2.40 7.39
CA VAL A 16 7.91 3.45 6.86
C VAL A 16 8.69 4.76 6.81
N LEU A 17 8.87 5.32 5.61
CA LEU A 17 9.51 6.62 5.40
C LEU A 17 8.52 7.76 5.57
N ARG A 18 7.28 7.56 5.09
CA ARG A 18 6.21 8.55 5.14
C ARG A 18 4.85 7.90 5.10
N GLU A 19 3.88 8.47 5.80
CA GLU A 19 2.46 8.15 5.65
C GLU A 19 1.72 9.30 4.96
N PHE A 20 0.70 8.97 4.18
CA PHE A 20 -0.18 9.91 3.49
C PHE A 20 -1.61 9.80 4.01
N ALA A 21 -2.50 10.67 3.51
CA ALA A 21 -3.93 10.58 3.78
C ALA A 21 -4.48 9.19 3.42
N ARG A 22 -5.48 8.75 4.19
CA ARG A 22 -6.18 7.48 3.93
C ARG A 22 -7.06 7.62 2.70
N VAL A 23 -7.25 6.52 1.98
CA VAL A 23 -8.21 6.40 0.88
C VAL A 23 -9.23 5.34 1.29
N GLY A 24 -10.38 5.77 1.81
CA GLY A 24 -11.34 4.86 2.45
C GLY A 24 -10.67 4.01 3.55
N ARG A 25 -10.71 2.68 3.41
CA ARG A 25 -10.09 1.72 4.35
C ARG A 25 -8.61 1.46 4.10
N PHE A 26 -8.02 2.10 3.11
CA PHE A 26 -6.62 1.91 2.74
C PHE A 26 -5.73 2.96 3.41
N ARG A 27 -4.62 2.51 3.99
CA ARG A 27 -3.52 3.41 4.37
C ARG A 27 -2.51 3.46 3.23
N VAL A 28 -2.00 4.66 2.96
CA VAL A 28 -1.03 4.92 1.90
C VAL A 28 0.30 5.29 2.54
N ARG A 29 1.37 4.58 2.18
CA ARG A 29 2.69 4.67 2.84
C ARG A 29 3.82 4.60 1.84
N LEU A 30 4.84 5.41 2.03
CA LEU A 30 6.13 5.25 1.37
C LEU A 30 7.02 4.35 2.24
N LEU A 31 7.47 3.22 1.71
CA LEU A 31 8.24 2.21 2.42
C LEU A 31 9.68 2.13 1.90
N GLN A 32 10.66 2.13 2.79
CA GLN A 32 12.02 1.71 2.47
C GLN A 32 12.09 0.19 2.51
N ASN A 33 12.61 -0.39 1.42
CA ASN A 33 12.73 -1.82 1.28
C ASN A 33 13.90 -2.31 2.16
N GLY A 34 13.61 -2.91 3.32
CA GLY A 34 14.55 -3.19 4.42
C GLY A 34 15.66 -4.23 4.16
N ARG A 35 16.09 -4.43 2.91
CA ARG A 35 17.14 -5.40 2.55
C ARG A 35 18.35 -4.80 1.84
N ALA A 36 18.37 -3.51 1.49
CA ALA A 36 19.58 -2.92 0.91
C ALA A 36 19.56 -1.39 1.01
N ASP A 37 20.65 -0.84 1.54
CA ASP A 37 21.07 0.52 1.22
C ASP A 37 21.07 0.68 -0.30
N GLY A 38 20.35 1.68 -0.81
CA GLY A 38 20.30 2.00 -2.24
C GLY A 38 19.14 1.40 -3.05
N LYS A 39 18.25 0.57 -2.48
CA LYS A 39 16.99 0.23 -3.19
C LYS A 39 15.99 1.39 -3.15
N PRO A 40 15.29 1.69 -4.27
CA PRO A 40 14.26 2.73 -4.29
C PRO A 40 13.16 2.46 -3.28
N ALA A 41 12.61 3.53 -2.71
CA ALA A 41 11.40 3.47 -1.90
C ALA A 41 10.19 3.02 -2.75
N VAL A 42 9.22 2.39 -2.10
CA VAL A 42 8.03 1.81 -2.72
C VAL A 42 6.78 2.46 -2.13
N LEU A 43 5.83 2.86 -2.96
CA LEU A 43 4.52 3.31 -2.49
C LEU A 43 3.62 2.09 -2.24
N ASP A 44 3.17 1.89 -1.00
CA ASP A 44 2.25 0.81 -0.60
C ASP A 44 0.90 1.43 -0.23
N MET A 45 -0.15 1.04 -0.94
CA MET A 45 -1.54 1.36 -0.58
C MET A 45 -2.23 0.04 -0.21
N ARG A 46 -2.58 -0.10 1.07
CA ARG A 46 -3.02 -1.39 1.61
C ARG A 46 -4.12 -1.22 2.63
N GLU A 47 -5.09 -2.11 2.55
CA GLU A 47 -6.20 -2.14 3.49
C GLU A 47 -5.66 -2.41 4.90
N TYR A 48 -6.13 -1.58 5.83
CA TYR A 48 -5.86 -1.72 7.25
C TYR A 48 -7.18 -2.00 7.95
N LEU A 49 -7.26 -3.15 8.63
CA LEU A 49 -8.44 -3.55 9.36
C LEU A 49 -8.17 -3.42 10.86
N GLU A 50 -9.14 -2.86 11.55
CA GLU A 50 -9.25 -2.84 13.00
C GLU A 50 -10.55 -3.57 13.35
N SER A 51 -10.44 -4.80 13.83
CA SER A 51 -11.56 -5.62 14.32
C SER A 51 -11.17 -6.34 15.61
N GLU A 52 -12.15 -6.90 16.33
CA GLU A 52 -11.92 -7.60 17.60
C GLU A 52 -10.90 -8.74 17.51
N GLY A 53 -10.80 -9.40 16.34
CA GLY A 53 -9.89 -10.53 16.11
C GLY A 53 -8.64 -10.21 15.30
N PHE A 54 -8.52 -9.00 14.73
CA PHE A 54 -7.38 -8.65 13.88
C PHE A 54 -7.17 -7.14 13.80
N THR A 55 -5.95 -6.71 14.11
CA THR A 55 -5.49 -5.33 13.87
C THR A 55 -4.25 -5.37 12.99
N GLY A 56 -4.37 -4.90 11.75
CA GLY A 56 -3.22 -4.89 10.85
C GLY A 56 -3.53 -4.72 9.37
N PHE A 57 -2.47 -4.84 8.58
CA PHE A 57 -2.55 -4.78 7.13
C PHE A 57 -3.00 -6.12 6.55
N THR A 58 -3.99 -6.08 5.66
CA THR A 58 -4.42 -7.27 4.92
C THR A 58 -3.55 -7.47 3.67
N ARG A 59 -3.75 -8.60 2.97
CA ARG A 59 -3.11 -8.82 1.67
C ARG A 59 -3.73 -7.98 0.56
N ARG A 60 -4.87 -7.33 0.80
CA ARG A 60 -5.58 -6.49 -0.17
C ARG A 60 -4.92 -5.13 -0.28
N GLY A 61 -4.36 -4.85 -1.45
CA GLY A 61 -3.62 -3.62 -1.70
C GLY A 61 -2.63 -3.79 -2.82
N ILE A 62 -2.00 -2.68 -3.19
CA ILE A 62 -1.04 -2.60 -4.30
C ILE A 62 0.26 -1.97 -3.83
N ARG A 63 1.32 -2.21 -4.60
CA ARG A 63 2.61 -1.54 -4.45
C ARG A 63 3.04 -0.98 -5.78
N LEU A 64 3.50 0.27 -5.78
CA LEU A 64 4.13 0.93 -6.91
C LEU A 64 5.63 1.04 -6.61
N TYR A 65 6.41 0.35 -7.41
CA TYR A 65 7.86 0.21 -7.24
C TYR A 65 8.63 1.25 -8.04
N THR A 66 8.01 1.85 -9.06
CA THR A 66 8.67 2.79 -9.95
C THR A 66 7.93 4.12 -10.04
N ARG A 67 8.67 5.18 -10.37
CA ARG A 67 8.08 6.50 -10.67
C ARG A 67 7.09 6.43 -11.83
N ARG A 68 7.34 5.55 -12.81
CA ARG A 68 6.48 5.38 -13.98
C ARG A 68 5.11 4.83 -13.59
N GLU A 69 5.07 3.76 -12.79
CA GLU A 69 3.80 3.19 -12.30
C GLU A 69 2.98 4.22 -11.51
N ALA A 70 3.64 5.02 -10.67
CA ALA A 70 2.99 6.10 -9.93
C ALA A 70 2.44 7.20 -10.86
N ALA A 71 3.18 7.56 -11.91
CA ALA A 71 2.72 8.55 -12.88
C ALA A 71 1.52 8.03 -13.71
N GLU A 72 1.56 6.76 -14.15
CA GLU A 72 0.47 6.12 -14.88
C GLU A 72 -0.81 6.05 -14.02
N MET A 73 -0.67 5.70 -12.74
CA MET A 73 -1.79 5.73 -11.79
C MET A 73 -2.36 7.14 -11.60
N ALA A 74 -1.49 8.15 -11.42
CA ALA A 74 -1.92 9.53 -11.24
C ALA A 74 -2.68 10.06 -12.47
N GLU A 75 -2.19 9.79 -13.68
CA GLU A 75 -2.85 10.15 -14.93
C GLU A 75 -4.20 9.43 -15.08
N THR A 76 -4.28 8.15 -14.75
CA THR A 76 -5.54 7.38 -14.78
C THR A 76 -6.57 7.97 -13.82
N LEU A 77 -6.17 8.27 -12.59
CA LEU A 77 -7.05 8.88 -11.59
C LEU A 77 -7.54 10.26 -12.03
N LYS A 78 -6.64 11.07 -12.60
CA LYS A 78 -6.98 12.38 -13.13
C LYS A 78 -8.07 12.29 -14.20
N ARG A 79 -7.91 11.42 -15.19
CA ARG A 79 -8.92 11.22 -16.25
C ARG A 79 -10.26 10.78 -15.71
N VAL A 80 -10.26 9.82 -14.78
CA VAL A 80 -11.50 9.33 -14.15
C VAL A 80 -12.27 10.46 -13.45
N LEU A 81 -11.56 11.40 -12.82
CA LEU A 81 -12.16 12.56 -12.17
C LEU A 81 -12.64 13.61 -13.17
N GLU A 82 -11.84 13.91 -14.20
CA GLU A 82 -12.19 14.89 -15.24
C GLU A 82 -13.39 14.45 -16.08
N ASP A 83 -13.51 13.15 -16.35
CA ASP A 83 -14.59 12.57 -17.15
C ASP A 83 -15.89 12.37 -16.34
N GLY A 84 -15.90 12.69 -15.04
CA GLY A 84 -17.07 12.52 -14.17
C GLY A 84 -17.53 11.06 -14.05
N MET A 85 -16.61 10.10 -14.18
CA MET A 85 -16.94 8.66 -14.21
C MET A 85 -17.24 8.09 -12.82
N LEU A 86 -16.95 8.84 -11.76
CA LEU A 86 -17.25 8.45 -10.38
C LEU A 86 -18.40 9.28 -9.83
N PRO A 87 -19.26 8.69 -8.98
CA PRO A 87 -20.30 9.44 -8.31
C PRO A 87 -19.67 10.47 -7.37
N GLU A 88 -20.26 11.67 -7.33
CA GLU A 88 -20.01 12.64 -6.27
C GLU A 88 -20.45 12.07 -4.91
N GLU A 89 -19.82 12.55 -3.83
CA GLU A 89 -20.27 12.18 -2.48
C GLU A 89 -21.74 12.60 -2.31
N THR A 90 -22.63 11.61 -2.17
CA THR A 90 -24.01 11.89 -1.78
C THR A 90 -24.01 12.22 -0.30
N ASN A 91 -24.28 13.48 0.04
CA ASN A 91 -24.55 13.87 1.42
C ASN A 91 -25.79 13.11 1.91
N GLY A 92 -25.57 11.98 2.58
CA GLY A 92 -26.62 11.22 3.25
C GLY A 92 -27.08 11.95 4.51
N ASN A 93 -27.95 12.96 4.34
CA ASN A 93 -28.88 13.36 5.40
C ASN A 93 -30.10 12.43 5.30
N GLY A 94 -30.10 11.37 6.10
CA GLY A 94 -31.23 10.48 6.34
C GLY A 94 -31.28 10.10 7.80
#